data_AF-A0A345C150-F1
#
_entry.id   AF-A0A345C150-F1
#
_cell.length_a   1.000
_cell.length_b   1.000
_cell.length_c   1.000
_cell.angle_alpha   90.00
_cell.angle_beta   90.00
_cell.angle_gamma   90.00
#
_symmetry.space_group_name_H-M   'P 1'
#
loop_
_entity.id
_entity.type
_entity.pdbx_description
1 polymer ?
#
loop_
_entity_poly.entity_id
_entity_poly.type
_entity_poly.pdbx_seq_one_letter_code
_entity_poly.pdbx_strand_id
1 'polypeptide(L)'
;MDVPIQLLIQDELPNEENEDLTLLTDQLKEREQLQHVLMDYFQDSKNNLYKLMFHTIVYANPKIFAEVVQMMQKLEYDPDTQKKINEVVREFEWDKKWMQEGFEKGKEEGLEKGKAEGSELAREKIAKTLLDEGMSTDYISKITGFSVETIKKLEKDRD
;
A
#
# COMPACT_ATOMS: atom_id res chain seq x y z
N MET A 1 18.67 11.83 4.74
CA MET A 1 18.98 11.38 6.11
C MET A 1 19.33 9.93 5.99
N ASP A 2 20.62 9.59 6.15
CA ASP A 2 21.05 8.20 6.18
C ASP A 2 20.75 7.67 7.57
N VAL A 3 19.79 6.76 7.68
CA VAL A 3 19.54 6.04 8.93
C VAL A 3 20.57 4.94 8.99
N PRO A 4 21.49 4.93 9.97
CA PRO A 4 22.43 3.82 10.11
C PRO A 4 21.64 2.55 10.43
N ILE A 5 21.72 1.57 9.53
CA ILE A 5 21.10 0.25 9.70
C ILE A 5 22.17 -0.69 10.27
N GLN A 6 21.84 -1.37 11.37
CA GLN A 6 22.65 -2.45 11.91
C GLN A 6 21.94 -3.78 11.62
N LEU A 7 22.61 -4.66 10.87
CA LEU A 7 22.15 -6.03 10.62
C LEU A 7 22.77 -6.94 11.68
N LEU A 8 21.94 -7.47 12.58
CA LEU A 8 22.31 -8.57 13.47
C LEU A 8 22.01 -9.88 12.74
N ILE A 9 23.05 -10.68 12.50
CA ILE A 9 22.93 -12.01 11.90
C ILE A 9 23.19 -13.01 13.03
N GLN A 10 22.19 -13.84 13.33
CA GLN A 10 22.24 -14.85 14.37
C GLN A 10 21.72 -16.16 13.78
N ASP A 11 22.40 -17.28 14.07
CA ASP A 11 22.08 -18.57 13.46
C ASP A 11 20.73 -19.11 13.96
N GLU A 12 20.41 -18.91 15.24
CA GLU A 12 19.12 -19.21 15.87
C GLU A 12 18.85 -18.19 16.99
N LEU A 13 17.60 -17.74 17.11
CA LEU A 13 17.12 -16.96 18.26
C LEU A 13 16.37 -17.90 19.23
N PRO A 14 16.53 -17.75 20.55
CA PRO A 14 15.68 -18.46 21.52
C PRO A 14 14.20 -18.20 21.23
N ASN A 15 13.33 -19.19 21.45
CA ASN A 15 11.90 -19.07 21.11
C ASN A 15 11.26 -17.81 21.73
N GLU A 16 11.52 -17.52 23.02
CA GLU A 16 10.98 -16.33 23.70
C GLU A 16 11.45 -15.00 23.06
N GLU A 17 12.69 -14.91 22.58
CA GLU A 17 13.23 -13.69 21.95
C GLU A 17 12.80 -13.56 20.47
N ASN A 18 12.33 -14.65 19.87
CA ASN A 18 11.90 -14.70 18.48
C ASN A 18 10.38 -14.52 18.32
N GLU A 19 9.58 -14.56 19.39
CA GLU A 19 8.11 -14.51 19.31
C GLU A 19 7.59 -13.28 18.55
N ASP A 20 8.15 -12.09 18.77
CA ASP A 20 7.74 -10.90 18.02
C ASP A 20 8.19 -10.94 16.55
N LEU A 21 9.34 -11.54 16.28
CA LEU A 21 9.91 -11.65 14.94
C LEU A 21 9.20 -12.73 14.11
N THR A 22 8.76 -13.85 14.72
CA THR A 22 7.93 -14.85 14.05
C THR A 22 6.59 -14.27 13.63
N LEU A 23 6.01 -13.36 14.43
CA LEU A 23 4.78 -12.65 14.11
C LEU A 23 4.92 -11.66 12.94
N LEU A 24 6.14 -11.18 12.66
CA LEU A 24 6.43 -10.34 11.50
C LEU A 24 6.65 -11.13 10.20
N THR A 25 6.73 -12.46 10.27
CA THR A 25 6.80 -13.29 9.06
C THR A 25 5.46 -13.34 8.35
N ASP A 26 5.46 -13.43 7.02
CA ASP A 26 4.24 -13.62 6.21
C ASP A 26 3.70 -15.06 6.24
N GLN A 27 4.37 -15.94 7.00
CA GLN A 27 4.02 -17.34 7.19
C GLN A 27 3.61 -17.66 8.62
N LEU A 28 3.09 -16.68 9.35
CA LEU A 28 2.57 -16.94 10.68
C LEU A 28 1.57 -18.10 10.60
N LYS A 29 1.70 -19.11 11.47
CA LYS A 29 0.74 -20.23 11.58
C LYS A 29 0.18 -20.36 12.99
N GLU A 30 0.80 -19.67 13.94
CA GLU A 30 0.58 -19.87 15.36
C GLU A 30 -0.41 -18.84 15.89
N ARG A 31 -1.68 -19.23 15.90
CA ARG A 31 -2.80 -18.40 16.38
C ARG A 31 -2.71 -18.06 17.86
N GLU A 32 -2.15 -18.97 18.66
CA GLU A 32 -1.98 -18.79 20.10
C GLU A 32 -0.96 -17.68 20.42
N GLN A 33 0.17 -17.64 19.69
CA GLN A 33 1.16 -16.56 19.81
C GLN A 33 0.54 -15.18 19.51
N LEU A 34 -0.22 -15.07 18.42
CA LEU A 34 -0.87 -13.81 18.06
C LEU A 34 -1.95 -13.40 19.08
N GLN A 35 -2.66 -14.38 19.66
CA GLN A 35 -3.60 -14.12 20.75
C GLN A 35 -2.89 -13.61 22.00
N HIS A 36 -1.73 -14.19 22.36
CA HIS A 36 -0.93 -13.73 23.50
C HIS A 36 -0.47 -12.28 23.30
N VAL A 37 0.13 -11.96 22.15
CA VAL A 37 0.57 -10.60 21.83
C VAL A 37 -0.58 -9.59 21.80
N LEU A 38 -1.77 -10.00 21.35
CA LEU A 38 -2.98 -9.18 21.44
C LEU A 38 -3.35 -8.86 22.90
N MET A 39 -3.22 -9.83 23.80
CA MET A 39 -3.46 -9.62 25.22
C MET A 39 -2.41 -8.71 25.86
N ASP A 40 -1.14 -8.85 25.49
CA ASP A 40 -0.07 -7.96 25.96
C ASP A 40 -0.28 -6.53 25.48
N TYR A 41 -0.66 -6.36 24.21
CA TYR A 41 -1.03 -5.05 23.64
C TYR A 41 -2.19 -4.41 24.42
N PHE A 42 -3.18 -5.19 24.84
CA PHE A 42 -4.27 -4.66 25.68
C PHE A 42 -3.79 -4.16 27.04
N GLN A 43 -2.69 -4.68 27.57
CA GLN A 43 -2.12 -4.23 28.84
C GLN A 43 -1.26 -2.96 28.68
N ASP A 44 -0.51 -2.82 27.58
CA ASP A 44 0.42 -1.69 27.35
C ASP A 44 0.06 -0.80 26.13
N SER A 45 -1.24 -0.64 25.83
CA SER A 45 -1.74 0.11 24.66
C SER A 45 -1.39 1.61 24.63
N LYS A 46 -0.74 2.14 25.66
CA LYS A 46 -0.31 3.55 25.74
C LYS A 46 1.05 3.80 25.10
N ASN A 47 1.80 2.75 24.78
CA ASN A 47 3.12 2.87 24.19
C ASN A 47 3.04 2.87 22.65
N ASN A 48 3.46 3.98 22.03
CA ASN A 48 3.41 4.17 20.58
C ASN A 48 4.24 3.13 19.80
N LEU A 49 5.32 2.60 20.39
CA LEU A 49 6.15 1.59 19.73
C LEU A 49 5.39 0.25 19.61
N TYR A 50 4.71 -0.17 20.68
CA TYR A 50 3.86 -1.37 20.65
C TYR A 50 2.73 -1.23 19.65
N LYS A 51 2.11 -0.04 19.58
CA LYS A 51 1.08 0.24 18.57
C LYS A 51 1.63 0.05 17.14
N LEU A 52 2.82 0.59 16.84
CA LEU A 52 3.43 0.45 15.52
C LEU A 52 3.79 -1.01 15.17
N MET A 53 4.40 -1.72 16.12
CA MET A 53 4.73 -3.15 15.97
C MET A 53 3.48 -3.97 15.70
N PHE A 54 2.43 -3.73 16.49
CA PHE A 54 1.15 -4.39 16.35
C PHE A 54 0.51 -4.15 14.97
N HIS A 55 0.43 -2.90 14.50
CA HIS A 55 -0.04 -2.61 13.14
C HIS A 55 0.77 -3.39 12.09
N THR A 56 2.10 -3.44 12.23
CA THR A 56 2.97 -4.14 11.29
C THR A 56 2.67 -5.65 11.24
N ILE A 57 2.54 -6.30 12.39
CA ILE A 57 2.17 -7.72 12.51
C ILE A 57 0.81 -8.00 11.85
N VAL A 58 -0.18 -7.14 12.12
CA VAL A 58 -1.52 -7.29 11.54
C VAL A 58 -1.51 -7.12 10.02
N TYR A 59 -0.74 -6.16 9.52
CA TYR A 59 -0.60 -5.94 8.08
C TYR A 59 0.14 -7.06 7.36
N ALA A 60 1.13 -7.68 8.00
CA ALA A 60 1.83 -8.84 7.45
C ALA A 60 0.89 -10.07 7.38
N ASN A 61 -0.02 -10.22 8.34
CA ASN A 61 -0.84 -11.43 8.52
C ASN A 61 -2.36 -11.15 8.68
N PRO A 62 -3.02 -10.44 7.75
CA PRO A 62 -4.37 -9.91 7.95
C PRO A 62 -5.44 -11.00 8.10
N LYS A 63 -5.26 -12.15 7.43
CA LYS A 63 -6.20 -13.28 7.51
C LYS A 63 -6.18 -13.93 8.89
N ILE A 64 -5.00 -14.23 9.41
CA ILE A 64 -4.82 -14.91 10.70
C ILE A 64 -5.26 -13.99 11.82
N PHE A 65 -4.93 -12.71 11.73
CA PHE A 65 -5.44 -11.71 12.65
C PHE A 65 -6.97 -11.68 12.70
N ALA A 66 -7.63 -11.63 11.54
CA ALA A 66 -9.09 -11.66 11.49
C ALA A 66 -9.67 -12.94 12.12
N GLU A 67 -9.06 -14.09 11.89
CA GLU A 67 -9.47 -15.37 12.50
C GLU A 67 -9.31 -15.34 14.03
N VAL A 68 -8.18 -14.86 14.54
CA VAL A 68 -7.89 -14.77 15.99
C VAL A 68 -8.83 -13.80 16.68
N VAL A 69 -9.04 -12.61 16.12
CA VAL A 69 -9.98 -11.62 16.68
C VAL A 69 -11.42 -12.14 16.70
N GLN A 70 -11.88 -12.79 15.62
CA GLN A 70 -13.20 -13.42 15.58
C GLN A 70 -13.34 -14.55 16.60
N MET A 71 -12.28 -15.30 16.86
CA MET A 71 -12.25 -16.31 17.92
C MET A 71 -12.36 -15.65 19.29
N MET A 72 -11.54 -14.64 19.57
CA MET A 72 -11.55 -13.91 20.84
C MET A 72 -12.91 -13.27 21.14
N GLN A 73 -13.60 -12.72 20.15
CA GLN A 73 -14.95 -12.17 20.32
C GLN A 73 -16.01 -13.19 20.76
N LYS A 74 -15.79 -14.48 20.47
CA LYS A 74 -16.71 -15.57 20.85
C LYS A 74 -16.42 -16.15 22.22
N LEU A 75 -15.26 -15.82 22.80
CA LEU A 75 -14.87 -16.25 24.13
C LEU A 75 -15.38 -15.25 25.17
N GLU A 76 -15.60 -15.73 26.39
CA GLU A 76 -16.07 -14.92 27.50
C GLU A 76 -14.86 -14.42 28.30
N TYR A 77 -14.63 -13.11 28.27
CA TYR A 77 -13.59 -12.42 29.04
C TYR A 77 -14.20 -11.50 30.10
N ASP A 78 -13.39 -11.01 31.02
CA ASP A 78 -13.81 -9.94 31.91
C ASP A 78 -14.25 -8.69 31.09
N PRO A 79 -15.15 -7.85 31.64
CA PRO A 79 -15.72 -6.73 30.89
C PRO A 79 -14.68 -5.75 30.31
N ASP A 80 -13.55 -5.55 30.99
CA ASP A 80 -12.51 -4.62 30.54
C ASP A 80 -11.75 -5.20 29.35
N THR A 81 -11.39 -6.48 29.41
CA THR A 81 -10.78 -7.19 28.27
C THR A 81 -11.73 -7.25 27.08
N GLN A 82 -13.01 -7.56 27.30
CA GLN A 82 -14.00 -7.59 26.22
C GLN A 82 -14.16 -6.24 25.53
N LYS A 83 -14.11 -5.15 26.31
CA LYS A 83 -14.15 -3.79 25.76
C LYS A 83 -12.95 -3.49 24.86
N LYS A 84 -11.74 -3.88 25.28
CA LYS A 84 -10.50 -3.67 24.49
C LYS A 84 -10.52 -4.49 23.18
N ILE A 85 -10.99 -5.74 23.22
CA ILE A 85 -11.19 -6.55 22.01
C ILE A 85 -12.09 -5.81 21.02
N ASN A 86 -13.22 -5.28 21.47
CA ASN A 86 -14.16 -4.56 20.63
C ASN A 86 -13.64 -3.20 20.12
N GLU A 87 -12.75 -2.54 20.87
CA GLU A 87 -12.06 -1.33 20.41
C GLU A 87 -11.09 -1.64 19.27
N VAL A 88 -10.29 -2.68 19.43
CA VAL A 88 -9.36 -3.14 18.40
C VAL A 88 -10.08 -3.57 17.13
N VAL A 89 -11.16 -4.34 17.23
CA VAL A 89 -11.99 -4.71 16.06
C VAL A 89 -12.42 -3.48 15.28
N ARG A 90 -12.93 -2.46 15.98
CA ARG A 90 -13.38 -1.21 15.35
C ARG A 90 -12.22 -0.47 14.69
N GLU A 91 -11.10 -0.33 15.38
CA GLU A 91 -9.90 0.34 14.83
C GLU A 91 -9.45 -0.32 13.51
N PHE A 92 -9.37 -1.65 13.47
CA PHE A 92 -8.95 -2.36 12.25
C PHE A 92 -9.98 -2.33 11.12
N GLU A 93 -11.28 -2.36 11.44
CA GLU A 93 -12.31 -2.20 10.42
C GLU A 93 -12.22 -0.82 9.74
N TRP A 94 -11.96 0.22 10.54
CA TRP A 94 -11.70 1.55 10.02
C TRP A 94 -10.42 1.60 9.17
N ASP A 95 -9.29 1.09 9.68
CA ASP A 95 -8.01 1.07 8.95
C ASP A 95 -8.13 0.32 7.62
N LYS A 96 -8.79 -0.83 7.61
CA LYS A 96 -9.04 -1.62 6.41
C LYS A 96 -9.81 -0.82 5.36
N LYS A 97 -10.84 -0.10 5.78
CA LYS A 97 -11.65 0.73 4.87
C LYS A 97 -10.83 1.87 4.28
N TRP A 98 -10.09 2.60 5.11
CA TRP A 98 -9.22 3.70 4.67
C TRP A 98 -8.13 3.24 3.71
N MET A 99 -7.49 2.11 3.98
CA MET A 99 -6.49 1.54 3.08
C MET A 99 -7.11 1.11 1.75
N GLN A 100 -8.28 0.47 1.78
CA GLN A 100 -8.97 0.06 0.56
C GLN A 100 -9.33 1.27 -0.30
N GLU A 101 -9.91 2.32 0.29
CA GLU A 101 -10.23 3.57 -0.39
C GLU A 101 -8.97 4.23 -0.98
N GLY A 102 -7.87 4.27 -0.22
CA GLY A 102 -6.59 4.81 -0.68
C GLY A 102 -5.99 4.02 -1.85
N PHE A 103 -6.05 2.68 -1.80
CA PHE A 103 -5.58 1.81 -2.86
C PHE A 103 -6.43 1.96 -4.13
N GLU A 104 -7.76 1.96 -4.00
CA GLU A 104 -8.68 2.13 -5.13
C GLU A 104 -8.48 3.48 -5.81
N LYS A 105 -8.39 4.56 -5.03
CA LYS A 105 -8.13 5.90 -5.54
C LYS A 105 -6.76 5.98 -6.23
N GLY A 106 -5.70 5.45 -5.62
CA GLY A 106 -4.38 5.44 -6.22
C GLY A 106 -4.31 4.64 -7.53
N LYS A 107 -5.05 3.53 -7.61
CA LYS A 107 -5.18 2.74 -8.83
C LYS A 107 -5.94 3.49 -9.93
N GLU A 108 -7.03 4.18 -9.58
CA GLU A 108 -7.82 4.98 -10.53
C GLU A 108 -7.00 6.15 -11.08
N GLU A 109 -6.39 6.96 -10.20
CA GLU A 109 -5.53 8.08 -10.58
C GLU A 109 -4.34 7.61 -11.45
N GLY A 110 -3.71 6.49 -11.08
CA GLY A 110 -2.62 5.90 -11.86
C GLY A 110 -3.08 5.44 -13.25
N LEU A 111 -4.27 4.85 -13.36
CA LEU A 111 -4.83 4.40 -14.64
C LEU A 111 -5.22 5.58 -15.54
N GLU A 112 -5.87 6.61 -14.99
CA GLU A 112 -6.21 7.82 -15.75
C GLU A 112 -4.96 8.53 -16.26
N LYS A 113 -3.98 8.75 -15.38
CA LYS A 113 -2.71 9.39 -15.75
C LYS A 113 -1.99 8.58 -16.82
N GLY A 114 -1.88 7.26 -16.65
CA GLY A 114 -1.27 6.38 -17.65
C GLY A 114 -1.98 6.38 -19.00
N LYS A 115 -3.32 6.44 -19.02
CA LYS A 115 -4.09 6.57 -20.27
C LYS A 115 -3.88 7.92 -20.95
N ALA A 116 -3.89 9.01 -20.18
CA ALA A 116 -3.67 10.36 -20.71
C ALA A 116 -2.27 10.49 -21.31
N GLU A 117 -1.23 10.12 -20.55
CA GLU A 117 0.17 10.15 -21.02
C GLU A 117 0.38 9.24 -22.23
N GLY A 118 -0.18 8.03 -22.21
CA GLY A 118 -0.10 7.10 -23.34
C GLY A 118 -0.77 7.64 -24.61
N SER A 119 -1.95 8.27 -24.47
CA SER A 119 -2.67 8.91 -25.57
C SER A 119 -1.90 10.10 -26.14
N GLU A 120 -1.32 10.94 -25.28
CA GLU A 120 -0.50 12.08 -25.70
C GLU A 120 0.76 11.62 -26.43
N LEU A 121 1.52 10.67 -25.87
CA LEU A 121 2.71 10.09 -26.52
C LEU A 121 2.38 9.44 -27.87
N ALA A 122 1.24 8.76 -27.99
CA ALA A 122 0.79 8.18 -29.25
C ALA A 122 0.50 9.27 -30.30
N ARG A 123 -0.20 10.34 -29.90
CA ARG A 123 -0.49 11.48 -30.77
C ARG A 123 0.79 12.20 -31.18
N GLU A 124 1.76 12.37 -30.29
CA GLU A 124 3.07 12.96 -30.62
C GLU A 124 3.84 12.11 -31.62
N LYS A 125 3.88 10.78 -31.45
CA LYS A 125 4.52 9.86 -32.42
C LYS A 125 3.87 9.94 -33.79
N ILE A 126 2.53 9.99 -33.85
CA ILE A 126 1.79 10.17 -35.11
C ILE A 126 2.12 11.53 -35.73
N ALA A 127 2.13 12.61 -34.95
CA ALA A 127 2.48 13.94 -35.43
C ALA A 127 3.88 13.98 -36.04
N LYS A 128 4.87 13.41 -35.36
CA LYS A 128 6.26 13.33 -35.83
C LYS A 128 6.37 12.53 -37.14
N THR A 129 5.72 11.37 -37.21
CA THR A 129 5.70 10.53 -38.42
C THR A 129 5.06 11.27 -39.60
N LEU A 130 3.95 11.98 -39.40
CA LEU A 130 3.32 12.75 -40.48
C LEU A 130 4.16 13.96 -40.92
N LEU A 131 4.91 14.59 -40.00
CA LEU A 131 5.89 15.61 -40.36
C LEU A 131 7.04 15.01 -41.19
N ASP A 132 7.52 13.81 -40.85
CA ASP A 132 8.54 13.08 -41.65
C ASP A 132 8.06 12.80 -43.07
N GLU A 133 6.77 12.51 -43.24
CA GLU A 133 6.14 12.30 -44.54
C GLU A 133 5.85 13.61 -45.31
N GLY A 134 6.19 14.78 -44.73
CA GLY A 134 6.00 16.09 -45.36
C GLY A 134 4.55 16.57 -45.38
N MET A 135 3.69 16.05 -44.49
CA MET A 135 2.30 16.47 -44.40
C MET A 135 2.20 17.89 -43.81
N SER A 136 1.19 18.65 -44.23
CA SER A 136 1.01 20.02 -43.75
C SER A 136 0.60 20.09 -42.28
N THR A 137 1.00 21.16 -41.59
CA THR A 137 0.66 21.38 -40.17
C THR A 137 -0.84 21.39 -39.91
N ASP A 138 -1.64 21.90 -40.85
CA ASP A 138 -3.10 21.93 -40.75
C ASP A 138 -3.70 20.53 -40.83
N TYR A 139 -3.15 19.68 -41.68
CA TYR A 139 -3.57 18.28 -41.78
C TYR A 139 -3.21 17.51 -40.51
N ILE A 140 -1.98 17.68 -40.00
CA ILE A 140 -1.52 17.03 -38.77
C ILE A 140 -2.35 17.48 -37.56
N SER A 141 -2.69 18.76 -37.49
CA SER A 141 -3.58 19.31 -36.45
C SER A 141 -4.94 18.63 -36.46
N LYS A 142 -5.51 18.40 -37.64
CA LYS A 142 -6.79 17.70 -37.78
C LYS A 142 -6.76 16.23 -37.33
N ILE A 143 -5.65 15.52 -37.57
CA ILE A 143 -5.51 14.09 -37.22
C ILE A 143 -5.18 13.90 -35.74
N THR A 144 -4.27 14.71 -35.21
CA THR A 144 -3.74 14.54 -33.85
C THR A 144 -4.49 15.38 -32.81
N GLY A 145 -5.25 16.38 -33.24
CA GLY A 145 -5.92 17.33 -32.34
C GLY A 145 -4.96 18.28 -31.63
N PHE A 146 -3.67 18.30 -31.99
CA PHE A 146 -2.74 19.31 -31.49
C PHE A 146 -2.97 20.65 -32.17
N SER A 147 -2.65 21.74 -31.47
CA SER A 147 -2.62 23.07 -32.07
C SER A 147 -1.47 23.18 -33.07
N VAL A 148 -1.63 24.03 -34.07
CA VAL A 148 -0.57 24.33 -35.06
C VAL A 148 0.72 24.81 -34.36
N GLU A 149 0.60 25.55 -33.26
CA GLU A 149 1.76 25.99 -32.46
C GLU A 149 2.50 24.81 -31.81
N THR A 150 1.77 23.82 -31.28
CA THR A 150 2.36 22.61 -30.68
C THR A 150 3.11 21.80 -31.73
N ILE A 151 2.53 21.67 -32.92
CA ILE A 151 3.15 20.96 -34.04
C ILE A 151 4.43 21.68 -34.50
N LYS A 152 4.42 23.01 -34.59
CA LYS A 152 5.62 23.81 -34.93
C LYS A 152 6.72 23.71 -33.86
N LYS A 153 6.37 23.51 -32.58
CA LYS A 153 7.36 23.23 -31.54
C LYS A 153 7.95 21.84 -31.72
N LEU A 154 7.11 20.83 -31.94
CA LEU A 154 7.55 19.45 -32.22
C LEU A 154 8.43 19.38 -33.47
N GLU A 155 8.21 20.23 -34.47
CA GLU A 155 9.04 20.37 -35.66
C GLU A 155 10.43 20.97 -35.34
N LYS A 156 10.50 21.97 -34.46
CA LYS A 156 11.76 22.58 -34.01
C LYS A 156 12.56 21.70 -33.06
N ASP A 157 11.89 20.91 -32.23
CA ASP A 157 12.53 19.99 -31.28
C ASP A 157 13.14 18.73 -31.97
N ARG A 158 13.12 18.68 -33.30
CA ARG A 158 13.74 17.65 -34.14
C ARG A 158 15.13 18.02 -34.65
N ASP A 159 15.54 19.29 -34.50
CA ASP A 159 16.89 19.80 -34.79
C ASP A 159 17.85 19.59 -33.59
#